data_AF-A0A0T2KXR6-F1
#
_entry.id   AF-A0A0T2KXR6-F1
#
_cell.length_a   1.000
_cell.length_b   1.000
_cell.length_c   1.000
_cell.angle_alpha   90.00
_cell.angle_beta   90.00
_cell.angle_gamma   90.00
#
_symmetry.space_group_name_H-M   'P 1'
#
loop_
_entity.id
_entity.type
_entity.pdbx_description
1 polymer ?
#
loop_
_entity_poly.entity_id
_entity_poly.type
_entity_poly.pdbx_seq_one_letter_code
_entity_poly.pdbx_strand_id
1 'polypeptide(L)'
;MLESVVQDLISSGRAAETGLMIDAAGGMLPGSLTTLLSDMSREISASITELELAPADEGDALYRADALTAARGTLEAVRLAQYGHTSAAIEELDTWLAELSGLEDEQ
;
A
#
# COMPACT_ATOMS: atom_id res chain seq x y z
N MET A 1 7.86 12.07 10.81
CA MET A 1 6.93 12.65 9.80
C MET A 1 6.83 11.75 8.58
N LEU A 2 7.94 11.20 8.06
CA LEU A 2 7.89 10.15 7.04
C LEU A 2 7.31 8.83 7.57
N GLU A 3 7.66 8.45 8.81
CA GLU A 3 7.14 7.26 9.49
C GLU A 3 5.61 7.20 9.52
N SER A 4 4.93 8.30 9.88
CA SER A 4 3.46 8.34 9.88
C SER A 4 2.87 8.14 8.49
N VAL A 5 3.53 8.64 7.44
CA VAL A 5 3.09 8.43 6.05
C VAL A 5 3.27 6.97 5.64
N VAL A 6 4.34 6.31 6.10
CA VAL A 6 4.58 4.88 5.90
C VAL A 6 3.54 4.04 6.65
N GLN A 7 3.17 4.41 7.89
CA GLN A 7 2.11 3.76 8.66
C GLN A 7 0.76 3.84 7.97
N ASP A 8 0.39 5.02 7.48
CA ASP A 8 -0.87 5.21 6.74
C ASP A 8 -0.88 4.34 5.48
N LEU A 9 0.24 4.28 4.76
CA LEU A 9 0.41 3.46 3.57
C LEU A 9 0.30 1.95 3.87
N ILE A 10 0.93 1.47 4.95
CA ILE A 10 0.80 0.07 5.42
C ILE A 10 -0.65 -0.22 5.77
N SER A 11 -1.31 0.69 6.50
CA SER A 11 -2.71 0.53 6.89
C SER A 11 -3.63 0.41 5.67
N SER A 12 -3.50 1.30 4.68
CA SER A 12 -4.29 1.25 3.44
C SER A 12 -4.01 -0.02 2.62
N GLY A 13 -2.74 -0.44 2.51
CA GLY A 13 -2.40 -1.68 1.81
C GLY A 13 -2.93 -2.94 2.53
N ARG A 14 -2.83 -3.01 3.86
CA ARG A 14 -3.40 -4.12 4.68
C ARG A 14 -4.92 -4.17 4.60
N ALA A 15 -5.59 -3.01 4.52
CA ALA A 15 -7.02 -2.94 4.30
C ALA A 15 -7.41 -3.47 2.91
N ALA A 16 -6.65 -3.14 1.87
CA ALA A 16 -6.84 -3.71 0.52
C ALA A 16 -6.64 -5.24 0.52
N GLU A 17 -5.55 -5.73 1.12
CA GLU A 17 -5.23 -7.16 1.24
C GLU A 17 -6.34 -7.92 1.98
N THR A 18 -6.75 -7.42 3.14
CA THR A 18 -7.84 -8.01 3.93
C THR A 18 -9.14 -8.04 3.15
N GLY A 19 -9.44 -6.95 2.42
CA GLY A 19 -10.57 -6.89 1.51
C GLY A 19 -10.53 -8.02 0.48
N LEU A 20 -9.41 -8.18 -0.22
CA LEU A 20 -9.25 -9.22 -1.24
C LEU A 20 -9.44 -10.63 -0.65
N MET A 21 -8.90 -10.89 0.54
CA MET A 21 -9.07 -12.17 1.22
C MET A 21 -10.54 -12.45 1.59
N ILE A 22 -11.28 -11.45 2.08
CA ILE A 22 -12.71 -11.58 2.41
C ILE A 22 -13.54 -11.82 1.14
N ASP A 23 -13.28 -11.08 0.07
CA ASP A 23 -13.99 -11.25 -1.21
C ASP A 23 -13.73 -12.63 -1.82
N ALA A 24 -12.48 -13.10 -1.80
CA ALA A 24 -12.10 -14.44 -2.26
C ALA A 24 -12.81 -15.56 -1.47
N ALA A 25 -13.16 -15.31 -0.20
CA ALA A 25 -13.95 -16.21 0.63
C ALA A 25 -15.48 -16.09 0.40
N GLY A 26 -15.93 -15.22 -0.50
CA GLY A 26 -17.35 -14.94 -0.76
C GLY A 26 -18.02 -14.09 0.32
N GLY A 27 -17.24 -13.38 1.13
CA GLY A 27 -17.70 -12.64 2.29
C GLY A 27 -18.13 -11.18 2.02
N MET A 28 -17.95 -10.68 0.80
CA MET A 28 -18.28 -9.30 0.44
C MET A 28 -19.57 -9.14 -0.37
N LEU A 29 -20.23 -7.99 -0.18
CA LEU A 29 -21.36 -7.58 -1.00
C LEU A 29 -20.88 -7.13 -2.39
N PRO A 30 -21.71 -7.30 -3.44
CA PRO A 30 -21.37 -6.84 -4.79
C PRO A 30 -20.99 -5.36 -4.82
N GLY A 31 -19.83 -5.05 -5.41
CA GLY A 31 -19.31 -3.69 -5.56
C GLY A 31 -18.57 -3.12 -4.35
N SER A 32 -18.68 -3.73 -3.16
CA SER A 32 -17.97 -3.26 -1.96
C SER A 32 -16.45 -3.36 -2.11
N LEU A 33 -15.94 -4.44 -2.71
CA LEU A 33 -14.52 -4.57 -3.00
C LEU A 33 -14.04 -3.47 -3.95
N THR A 34 -14.79 -3.17 -5.01
CA THR A 34 -14.43 -2.12 -5.98
C THR A 34 -14.32 -0.75 -5.32
N THR A 35 -15.27 -0.40 -4.44
CA THR A 35 -15.21 0.84 -3.67
C THR A 35 -13.99 0.87 -2.75
N LEU A 36 -13.79 -0.19 -1.95
CA LEU A 36 -12.65 -0.30 -1.05
C LEU A 36 -11.32 -0.13 -1.80
N LEU A 37 -11.10 -0.88 -2.87
CA LEU A 37 -9.85 -0.78 -3.65
C LEU A 37 -9.66 0.60 -4.29
N SER A 38 -10.75 1.30 -4.65
CA SER A 38 -10.67 2.65 -5.20
C SER A 38 -10.26 3.66 -4.13
N ASP A 39 -10.77 3.51 -2.91
CA ASP A 39 -10.41 4.36 -1.78
C ASP A 39 -8.96 4.10 -1.36
N MET A 40 -8.55 2.83 -1.22
CA MET A 40 -7.16 2.48 -0.89
C MET A 40 -6.17 2.96 -1.95
N SER A 41 -6.51 2.85 -3.24
CA SER A 41 -5.68 3.40 -4.32
C SER A 41 -5.50 4.92 -4.22
N ARG A 42 -6.54 5.65 -3.79
CA ARG A 42 -6.47 7.10 -3.58
C ARG A 42 -5.61 7.44 -2.37
N GLU A 43 -5.79 6.76 -1.25
CA GLU A 43 -5.01 6.96 -0.04
C GLU A 43 -3.53 6.69 -0.28
N ILE A 44 -3.19 5.55 -0.88
CA ILE A 44 -1.81 5.19 -1.26
C ILE A 44 -1.20 6.25 -2.19
N SER A 45 -1.96 6.74 -3.18
CA SER A 45 -1.48 7.80 -4.07
C SER A 45 -1.22 9.13 -3.34
N ALA A 46 -2.01 9.44 -2.31
CA ALA A 46 -1.78 10.59 -1.46
C ALA A 46 -0.50 10.43 -0.64
N SER A 47 -0.30 9.27 0.01
CA SER A 47 0.94 8.95 0.74
C SER A 47 2.18 9.03 -0.15
N ILE A 48 2.12 8.54 -1.40
CA ILE A 48 3.21 8.69 -2.38
C ILE A 48 3.52 10.17 -2.61
N THR A 49 2.49 10.99 -2.82
CA THR A 49 2.66 12.43 -3.05
C THR A 49 3.29 13.11 -1.83
N GLU A 50 2.87 12.75 -0.63
CA GLU A 50 3.44 13.26 0.61
C GLU A 50 4.91 12.85 0.78
N LEU A 51 5.26 11.59 0.51
CA LEU A 51 6.65 11.11 0.49
C LEU A 51 7.50 11.86 -0.54
N GLU A 52 6.98 12.12 -1.74
CA GLU A 52 7.70 12.86 -2.79
C GLU A 52 7.98 14.32 -2.39
N LEU A 53 7.04 14.95 -1.68
CA LEU A 53 7.11 16.35 -1.24
C LEU A 53 7.83 16.54 0.10
N ALA A 54 8.02 15.48 0.88
CA ALA A 54 8.66 15.57 2.17
C ALA A 54 10.12 16.05 2.04
N PRO A 55 10.54 17.05 2.84
CA PRO A 55 11.93 17.49 2.88
C PRO A 55 12.79 16.35 3.40
N ALA A 56 13.89 16.04 2.70
CA ALA A 56 14.84 15.01 3.11
C ALA A 56 16.17 15.67 3.52
N ASP A 57 16.55 15.46 4.78
CA ASP A 57 17.96 15.58 5.18
C ASP A 57 18.73 14.37 4.60
N GLU A 58 20.07 14.43 4.52
CA GLU A 58 20.89 13.40 3.84
C GLU A 58 20.66 11.96 4.36
N GLY A 59 20.30 11.79 5.64
CA GLY A 59 19.98 10.48 6.23
C GLY A 59 18.60 9.93 5.85
N ASP A 60 17.60 10.81 5.68
CA ASP A 60 16.21 10.41 5.38
C ASP A 60 15.97 10.16 3.89
N ALA A 61 16.94 10.55 3.04
CA ALA A 61 16.82 10.41 1.60
C ALA A 61 16.73 8.95 1.14
N LEU A 62 17.46 8.04 1.80
CA LEU A 62 17.41 6.59 1.50
C LEU A 62 16.09 5.98 1.98
N TYR A 63 15.72 6.20 3.25
CA TYR A 63 14.45 5.75 3.81
C TYR A 63 13.25 6.18 2.93
N ARG A 64 13.25 7.45 2.50
CA ARG A 64 12.21 7.97 1.61
C ARG A 64 12.20 7.30 0.23
N ALA A 65 13.37 6.98 -0.32
CA ALA A 65 13.47 6.32 -1.63
C ALA A 65 12.97 4.87 -1.57
N ASP A 66 13.30 4.15 -0.50
CA ASP A 66 12.85 2.78 -0.27
C ASP A 66 11.33 2.77 0.00
N ALA A 67 10.85 3.67 0.86
CA ALA A 67 9.41 3.85 1.10
C ALA A 67 8.65 4.19 -0.19
N LEU A 68 9.18 5.06 -1.06
CA LEU A 68 8.56 5.37 -2.36
C LEU A 68 8.50 4.17 -3.30
N THR A 69 9.54 3.34 -3.29
CA THR A 69 9.59 2.13 -4.11
C THR A 69 8.50 1.16 -3.68
N ALA A 70 8.44 0.84 -2.38
CA ALA A 70 7.45 -0.07 -1.85
C ALA A 70 6.01 0.50 -1.90
N ALA A 71 5.84 1.82 -1.73
CA ALA A 71 4.55 2.48 -1.92
C ALA A 71 4.01 2.35 -3.35
N ARG A 72 4.87 2.52 -4.36
CA ARG A 72 4.49 2.34 -5.76
C ARG A 72 4.20 0.88 -6.10
N GLY A 73 4.95 -0.06 -5.54
CA GLY A 73 4.66 -1.50 -5.63
C GLY A 73 3.29 -1.84 -5.04
N THR A 74 3.00 -1.32 -3.84
CA THR A 74 1.69 -1.48 -3.17
C THR A 74 0.54 -0.91 -4.02
N LEU A 75 0.71 0.27 -4.61
CA LEU A 75 -0.30 0.86 -5.51
C LEU A 75 -0.56 -0.02 -6.74
N GLU A 76 0.49 -0.57 -7.34
CA GLU A 76 0.36 -1.45 -8.51
C GLU A 76 -0.34 -2.76 -8.15
N ALA A 77 -0.05 -3.33 -6.98
CA ALA A 77 -0.77 -4.50 -6.47
C ALA A 77 -2.27 -4.23 -6.30
N VAL A 78 -2.66 -3.06 -5.77
CA VAL A 78 -4.07 -2.64 -5.71
C VAL A 78 -4.68 -2.53 -7.11
N ARG A 79 -3.94 -2.03 -8.10
CA ARG A 79 -4.43 -1.96 -9.49
C ARG A 79 -4.61 -3.34 -10.12
N LEU A 80 -3.69 -4.27 -9.89
CA LEU A 80 -3.84 -5.67 -10.31
C LEU A 80 -5.16 -6.25 -9.79
N ALA A 81 -5.48 -6.02 -8.52
CA ALA A 81 -6.76 -6.41 -7.93
C ALA A 81 -7.96 -5.74 -8.61
N GLN A 82 -7.89 -4.44 -8.91
CA GLN A 82 -8.96 -3.73 -9.64
C GLN A 82 -9.21 -4.31 -11.05
N TYR A 83 -8.19 -4.91 -11.67
CA TYR A 83 -8.31 -5.61 -12.95
C TYR A 83 -8.66 -7.11 -12.82
N GLY A 84 -8.95 -7.59 -11.60
CA GLY A 84 -9.38 -8.96 -11.34
C GLY A 84 -8.25 -9.97 -11.14
N HIS A 85 -7.01 -9.52 -10.96
CA HIS A 85 -5.85 -10.38 -10.68
C HIS A 85 -5.67 -10.62 -9.18
N THR A 86 -6.71 -11.09 -8.49
CA THR A 86 -6.77 -11.17 -7.02
C THR A 86 -5.59 -11.91 -6.38
N SER A 87 -5.24 -13.11 -6.84
CA SER A 87 -4.14 -13.89 -6.25
C SER A 87 -2.79 -13.19 -6.38
N ALA A 88 -2.49 -12.64 -7.57
CA ALA A 88 -1.25 -11.92 -7.81
C ALA A 88 -1.20 -10.62 -6.99
N ALA A 89 -2.32 -9.93 -6.87
CA ALA A 89 -2.42 -8.72 -6.03
C ALA A 89 -2.15 -9.00 -4.55
N ILE A 90 -2.65 -10.12 -4.01
CA ILE A 90 -2.38 -10.51 -2.62
C ILE A 90 -0.89 -10.81 -2.41
N GLU A 91 -0.26 -11.57 -3.31
CA GLU A 91 1.17 -11.89 -3.23
C GLU A 91 2.07 -10.63 -3.30
N GLU A 92 1.74 -9.72 -4.21
CA GLU A 92 2.44 -8.43 -4.33
C GLU A 92 2.20 -7.55 -3.11
N LEU A 93 0.96 -7.46 -2.60
CA LEU A 93 0.66 -6.71 -1.37
C LEU A 93 1.45 -7.24 -0.19
N ASP A 94 1.50 -8.56 0.03
CA ASP A 94 2.26 -9.14 1.14
C ASP A 94 3.76 -8.80 1.03
N THR A 95 4.32 -8.88 -0.18
CA THR A 95 5.72 -8.53 -0.46
C THR A 95 6.01 -7.06 -0.11
N TRP A 96 5.27 -6.12 -0.69
CA TRP A 96 5.55 -4.69 -0.48
C TRP A 96 5.20 -4.21 0.92
N LEU A 97 4.18 -4.79 1.56
CA LEU A 97 3.85 -4.49 2.96
C LEU A 97 4.91 -5.02 3.92
N ALA A 98 5.55 -6.15 3.62
CA ALA A 98 6.69 -6.65 4.39
C ALA A 98 7.89 -5.70 4.26
N GLU A 99 8.19 -5.18 3.06
CA GLU A 99 9.25 -4.18 2.88
C GLU A 99 8.97 -2.90 3.68
N LEU A 100 7.75 -2.37 3.59
CA LEU A 100 7.36 -1.16 4.34
C LEU A 100 7.46 -1.36 5.86
N SER A 101 7.02 -2.53 6.36
CA SER A 101 7.10 -2.85 7.78
C SER A 101 8.56 -3.00 8.23
N GLY A 102 9.43 -3.57 7.38
CA GLY A 102 10.86 -3.68 7.64
C GLY A 102 11.54 -2.31 7.80
N LEU A 103 11.11 -1.30 7.02
CA LEU A 103 11.62 0.06 7.17
C LEU A 103 11.24 0.69 8.52
N GLU A 104 10.10 0.33 9.12
CA GLU A 104 9.71 0.83 10.46
C GLU A 104 10.58 0.24 11.57
N ASP A 105 11.04 -1.01 11.43
CA ASP A 105 11.86 -1.69 12.44
C ASP A 105 13.34 -1.24 12.43
N GLU A 106 13.80 -0.58 11.36
CA GLU A 106 15.19 -0.13 11.16
C GLU A 106 15.48 1.31 11.62
N GLN A 107 14.45 2.07 12.01
CA GLN A 107 14.52 3.45 12.51
C GLN A 107 14.73 3.51 14.04
#